data_AF-A0A258JQZ3-F1
#
_entry.id   AF-A0A258JQZ3-F1
#
_cell.length_a   1.000
_cell.length_b   1.000
_cell.length_c   1.000
_cell.angle_alpha   90.00
_cell.angle_beta   90.00
_cell.angle_gamma   90.00
#
_symmetry.space_group_name_H-M   'P 1'
#
loop_
_entity.id
_entity.type
_entity.pdbx_description
1 polymer ?
#
loop_
_entity_poly.entity_id
_entity_poly.type
_entity_poly.pdbx_seq_one_letter_code
_entity_poly.pdbx_strand_id
1 'polypeptide(L)' 'MTMSLFDEAAPRPLAEVLRPQRLEDVIGQDRLLRPDGPIGRMVAGKRLSSFILWGPPGSGKTTIARLVAQGIGLE' A
#
# COMPACT_ATOMS: atom_id res chain seq x y z
N MET A 1 20.37 -23.94 19.57
CA MET A 1 19.77 -22.77 18.89
C MET A 1 18.92 -22.06 19.93
N THR A 2 19.53 -21.13 20.66
CA THR A 2 18.91 -20.41 21.78
C THR A 2 17.93 -19.39 21.20
N MET A 3 16.63 -19.56 21.46
CA MET A 3 15.65 -18.50 21.17
C MET A 3 15.94 -17.30 22.08
N SER A 4 16.06 -16.13 21.48
CA SER A 4 16.31 -14.88 22.19
C SER A 4 15.05 -14.47 22.97
N LEU A 5 15.20 -13.87 24.15
CA LEU A 5 14.08 -13.27 24.90
C LEU A 5 13.38 -12.15 24.09
N PHE A 6 14.02 -11.67 23.02
CA PHE A 6 13.50 -10.68 22.08
C PHE A 6 12.92 -11.30 20.79
N ASP A 7 12.92 -12.63 20.65
CA ASP A 7 12.27 -13.34 19.52
C ASP A 7 10.75 -13.49 19.72
N GLU A 8 10.21 -13.08 20.87
CA GLU A 8 8.76 -13.02 21.07
C GLU A 8 8.21 -11.83 20.27
N ALA A 9 8.05 -12.05 18.97
CA ALA A 9 7.49 -11.07 18.05
C ALA A 9 6.13 -10.63 18.59
N ALA A 10 6.06 -9.39 19.06
CA ALA A 10 4.81 -8.80 19.51
C ALA A 10 3.72 -9.05 18.45
N PRO A 11 2.51 -9.46 18.85
CA PRO A 11 1.45 -9.79 17.91
C PRO A 11 1.23 -8.62 16.95
N ARG A 12 1.25 -8.91 15.65
CA ARG A 12 1.10 -7.89 14.60
C ARG A 12 -0.15 -7.06 14.87
N PRO A 13 -0.06 -5.72 14.89
CA PRO A 13 -1.22 -4.87 15.11
C PRO A 13 -2.32 -5.17 14.08
N LEU A 14 -3.59 -5.15 14.49
CA LEU A 14 -4.72 -5.40 13.59
C LEU A 14 -4.69 -4.48 12.37
N ALA A 15 -4.27 -3.22 12.56
CA ALA A 15 -4.13 -2.25 11.47
C ALA A 15 -3.13 -2.69 10.40
N GLU A 16 -2.13 -3.51 10.74
CA GLU A 16 -1.18 -4.08 9.78
C GLU A 16 -1.74 -5.35 9.13
N VAL A 17 -2.47 -6.16 9.88
CA VAL A 17 -3.16 -7.36 9.37
C VAL A 17 -4.22 -6.99 8.35
N LEU A 18 -4.96 -5.90 8.56
CA LEU A 18 -6.04 -5.44 7.68
C LEU A 18 -5.57 -4.59 6.51
N ARG A 19 -4.26 -4.37 6.31
CA ARG A 19 -3.80 -3.56 5.18
C ARG A 19 -4.18 -4.24 3.85
N PRO A 20 -4.82 -3.48 2.93
CA PRO A 20 -4.96 -3.86 1.53
C PRO A 20 -3.68 -4.46 0.94
N GLN A 21 -3.81 -5.56 0.20
CA GLN A 21 -2.70 -6.25 -0.47
C GLN A 21 -2.67 -5.97 -1.98
N ARG A 22 -3.78 -5.50 -2.53
CA ARG A 22 -3.92 -5.09 -3.92
C ARG A 22 -4.51 -3.68 -4.00
N LEU A 23 -4.22 -2.97 -5.07
CA LEU A 23 -4.72 -1.61 -5.27
C LEU A 23 -6.26 -1.55 -5.32
N GLU A 24 -6.89 -2.62 -5.82
CA GLU A 24 -8.34 -2.83 -5.87
C GLU A 24 -8.99 -3.06 -4.49
N ASP A 25 -8.22 -3.46 -3.47
CA ASP A 25 -8.72 -3.66 -2.10
C ASP A 25 -8.88 -2.34 -1.34
N VAL A 26 -8.38 -1.23 -1.89
CA VAL A 26 -8.43 0.08 -1.24
C VAL A 26 -9.82 0.70 -1.40
N ILE A 27 -10.52 0.88 -0.29
CA ILE A 27 -11.88 1.42 -0.25
C ILE A 27 -11.89 2.95 -0.29
N GLY A 28 -12.80 3.54 -1.05
CA GLY A 28 -13.10 4.98 -1.05
C GLY A 28 -12.18 5.85 -1.91
N GLN A 29 -11.26 5.24 -2.67
CA GLN A 29 -10.31 5.94 -3.53
C GLN A 29 -10.44 5.54 -5.02
N ASP A 30 -11.64 5.09 -5.42
CA ASP A 30 -11.91 4.55 -6.76
C ASP A 30 -11.44 5.46 -7.90
N ARG A 31 -11.76 6.76 -7.82
CA ARG A 31 -11.39 7.75 -8.84
C ARG A 31 -9.88 7.86 -9.09
N LEU A 32 -9.07 7.53 -8.09
CA LEU A 32 -7.60 7.58 -8.19
C LEU A 32 -7.02 6.22 -8.61
N LEU A 33 -7.56 5.14 -8.04
CA LEU A 33 -6.92 3.82 -8.00
C LEU A 33 -7.46 2.82 -9.01
N ARG A 34 -8.67 3.02 -9.55
CA ARG A 34 -9.21 2.15 -10.60
C ARG A 34 -8.37 2.23 -11.87
N PRO A 35 -8.46 1.22 -12.77
CA PRO A 35 -7.65 1.16 -13.99
C PRO A 35 -7.73 2.41 -14.89
N ASP A 36 -8.84 3.15 -14.85
CA ASP A 36 -9.06 4.42 -15.54
C ASP A 36 -8.54 5.65 -14.78
N GLY A 37 -8.38 5.51 -13.46
CA GLY A 37 -7.80 6.53 -12.58
C GLY A 37 -6.32 6.80 -12.87
N PRO A 38 -5.79 7.97 -12.46
CA PRO A 38 -4.40 8.34 -12.70
C PRO A 38 -3.39 7.35 -12.12
N ILE A 39 -3.60 6.85 -10.90
CA ILE A 39 -2.68 5.89 -10.28
C ILE A 39 -2.85 4.51 -10.88
N GLY A 40 -4.10 4.06 -11.13
CA GLY A 40 -4.34 2.78 -11.78
C GLY A 40 -3.71 2.70 -13.18
N ARG A 41 -3.78 3.78 -13.97
CA ARG A 41 -3.09 3.88 -15.28
C ARG A 41 -1.57 3.81 -15.15
N MET A 42 -0.98 4.49 -14.17
CA MET A 42 0.47 4.41 -13.92
C MET A 42 0.92 2.99 -13.58
N VAL A 43 0.16 2.31 -12.71
CA VAL A 43 0.45 0.93 -12.30
C VAL A 43 0.28 -0.03 -13.48
N ALA A 44 -0.83 0.06 -14.21
CA ALA A 44 -1.09 -0.78 -15.40
C ALA A 44 -0.03 -0.60 -16.49
N GLY A 45 0.46 0.63 -16.68
CA GLY A 45 1.52 0.95 -17.64
C GLY A 45 2.94 0.71 -17.13
N LYS A 46 3.13 0.25 -15.88
CA LYS A 46 4.44 0.13 -15.20
C LYS A 46 5.30 1.38 -15.35
N ARG A 47 4.68 2.56 -15.29
CA ARG A 47 5.34 3.86 -15.44
C ARG A 47 4.96 4.77 -14.28
N LEU A 48 5.89 4.95 -13.36
CA LEU A 48 5.73 5.84 -12.22
C LEU A 48 6.02 7.29 -12.63
N SER A 49 5.05 8.17 -12.44
CA SER A 49 5.27 9.62 -12.45
C SER A 49 5.40 10.14 -11.02
N SER A 50 6.07 11.28 -10.82
CA SER A 50 6.16 11.90 -9.49
C SER A 50 4.78 12.40 -9.03
N PHE A 51 4.38 12.05 -7.81
CA PHE A 51 3.14 12.53 -7.19
C PHE A 51 3.30 12.66 -5.67
N ILE A 52 2.34 13.36 -5.05
CA ILE A 52 2.26 13.54 -3.60
C ILE A 52 0.94 12.92 -3.11
N LEU A 53 1.01 12.10 -2.06
CA LEU A 53 -0.18 11.60 -1.36
C LEU A 53 -0.46 12.50 -0.15
N TRP A 54 -1.58 13.23 -0.19
CA TRP A 54 -1.98 14.16 0.87
C TRP A 54 -3.37 13.79 1.42
N GLY A 55 -3.58 14.00 2.72
CA GLY A 55 -4.84 13.72 3.39
C GLY A 55 -4.69 13.45 4.89
N PRO A 56 -5.81 13.33 5.63
CA PRO A 56 -5.84 13.15 7.09
C PRO A 56 -5.16 11.85 7.55
N PRO A 57 -4.77 11.73 8.83
CA PRO A 57 -4.21 10.48 9.37
C PRO A 57 -5.18 9.30 9.13
N GLY A 58 -4.64 8.12 8.83
CA GLY A 58 -5.46 6.92 8.55
C GLY A 58 -6.04 6.83 7.14
N SER A 59 -5.85 7.84 6.26
CA SER A 59 -6.41 7.84 4.89
C SER A 59 -5.78 6.87 3.89
N GLY A 60 -4.93 5.94 4.34
CA GLY A 60 -4.32 4.91 3.48
C GLY A 60 -3.09 5.34 2.67
N LYS A 61 -2.51 6.53 2.87
CA LYS A 61 -1.36 7.04 2.08
C LYS A 61 -0.18 6.05 2.02
N THR A 62 0.29 5.59 3.18
CA THR A 62 1.42 4.65 3.26
C THR A 62 1.09 3.32 2.59
N THR A 63 -0.15 2.84 2.73
CA THR A 63 -0.61 1.62 2.07
C THR A 63 -0.62 1.80 0.56
N ILE A 64 -1.19 2.90 0.05
CA ILE A 64 -1.24 3.19 -1.40
C ILE A 64 0.17 3.29 -1.98
N ALA A 65 1.10 3.98 -1.32
CA ALA A 65 2.48 4.07 -1.79
C ALA A 65 3.14 2.68 -1.94
N ARG A 66 2.96 1.80 -0.95
CA ARG A 66 3.46 0.42 -1.00
C ARG A 66 2.84 -0.38 -2.14
N LEU A 67 1.52 -0.30 -2.30
CA LEU A 67 0.80 -1.01 -3.35
C LEU A 67 1.15 -0.53 -4.76
N VAL A 68 1.42 0.77 -4.93
CA VAL A 68 1.90 1.31 -6.20
C VAL A 68 3.28 0.78 -6.54
N ALA A 69 4.23 0.80 -5.58
CA ALA A 69 5.58 0.28 -5.77
C ALA A 69 5.57 -1.22 -6.14
N GLN A 70 4.78 -2.01 -5.40
CA GLN A 70 4.59 -3.43 -5.68
C GLN A 70 3.95 -3.66 -7.07
N GLY A 71 2.92 -2.87 -7.42
CA GLY A 71 2.23 -2.99 -8.69
C GLY A 71 3.10 -2.71 -9.92
N ILE A 72 4.16 -1.91 -9.78
CA ILE A 72 5.12 -1.62 -10.86
C ILE A 72 6.41 -2.45 -10.80
N GLY A 73 6.61 -3.24 -9.74
CA GLY A 73 7.79 -4.11 -9.57
C GLY A 73 9.03 -3.40 -9.02
N LEU A 74 8.84 -2.37 -8.19
CA LEU A 74 9.91 -1.79 -7.37
C LEU A 74 9.81 -2.40 -5.97
N GLU A 75 10.65 -3.40 -5.67
CA GLU A 75 10.81 -3.97 -4.31
C GLU A 75 12.09 -3.43 -3.64
#